data_AF-A0A364K3F2-F1
#
_entry.id   AF-A0A364K3F2-F1
#
_cell.length_a   1.000
_cell.length_b   1.000
_cell.length_c   1.000
_cell.angle_alpha   90.00
_cell.angle_beta   90.00
_cell.angle_gamma   90.00
#
_symmetry.space_group_name_H-M   'P 1'
#
loop_
_entity.id
_entity.type
_entity.pdbx_description
1 polymer ?
#
loop_
_entity_poly.entity_id
_entity_poly.type
_entity_poly.pdbx_seq_one_letter_code
_entity_poly.pdbx_strand_id
1 'polypeptide(L)'
;MSSITVGVYLGKKDRLVRYWYEILPKGQFPMLVKYCIQSYLRNNYFPLQSICDARTLKEQIQLRSEYVPTQRNVTFTPEDGPVYQWIKSLESGYRSEEIKNILKETVIHTLLNDQPMYPPRHIGQASFGTGVEPGYAQHFAEEQQKVTPLLKRDHVMMEESYPTWDKLATQSQEHHDETEVKREPANAQGFSHLVNYLG
;
A
#
# COMPACT_ATOMS: atom_id res chain seq x y z
N MET A 1 -32.80 -3.25 -2.27
CA MET A 1 -31.63 -2.40 -1.97
C MET A 1 -30.62 -2.56 -3.09
N SER A 2 -29.98 -1.48 -3.57
CA SER A 2 -29.08 -1.54 -4.73
C SER A 2 -27.62 -1.75 -4.30
N SER A 3 -26.96 -2.77 -4.85
CA SER A 3 -25.53 -3.03 -4.67
C SER A 3 -24.69 -2.31 -5.74
N ILE A 4 -23.46 -1.93 -5.40
CA ILE A 4 -22.51 -1.34 -6.36
C ILE A 4 -21.37 -2.35 -6.55
N THR A 5 -21.15 -2.81 -7.76
CA THR A 5 -20.00 -3.66 -8.10
C THR A 5 -18.96 -2.81 -8.82
N VAL A 6 -17.74 -2.78 -8.30
CA VAL A 6 -16.60 -2.07 -8.91
C VAL A 6 -15.59 -3.09 -9.40
N GLY A 7 -15.23 -3.01 -10.68
CA GLY A 7 -14.11 -3.76 -11.25
C GLY A 7 -12.79 -3.04 -10.98
N VAL A 8 -12.01 -3.54 -10.02
CA VAL A 8 -10.68 -3.01 -9.70
C VAL A 8 -9.68 -3.57 -10.71
N TYR A 9 -9.19 -2.71 -11.61
CA TYR A 9 -8.26 -3.08 -12.68
C TYR A 9 -6.81 -2.82 -12.26
N LEU A 10 -6.02 -3.88 -12.15
CA LEU A 10 -4.62 -3.86 -11.75
C LEU A 10 -3.73 -3.97 -13.00
N GLY A 11 -3.30 -2.81 -13.50
CA GLY A 11 -2.44 -2.69 -14.66
C GLY A 11 -0.95 -2.56 -14.30
N LYS A 12 -0.14 -2.15 -15.28
CA LYS A 12 1.31 -1.94 -15.13
C LYS A 12 1.66 -0.89 -14.05
N LYS A 13 0.85 0.18 -13.94
CA LYS A 13 1.05 1.25 -12.95
C LYS A 13 0.74 0.79 -11.52
N ASP A 14 -0.08 -0.25 -11.38
CA ASP A 14 -0.57 -0.78 -10.11
C ASP A 14 0.24 -1.99 -9.62
N ARG A 15 1.48 -2.14 -10.11
CA ARG A 15 2.35 -3.31 -9.85
C ARG A 15 2.45 -3.70 -8.38
N LEU A 16 2.52 -2.71 -7.48
CA LEU A 16 2.63 -2.96 -6.05
C LEU A 16 1.37 -3.63 -5.48
N VAL A 17 0.20 -3.07 -5.81
CA VAL A 17 -1.10 -3.62 -5.38
C VAL A 17 -1.32 -4.99 -6.00
N ARG A 18 -0.83 -5.20 -7.23
CA ARG A 18 -0.85 -6.50 -7.90
C ARG A 18 -0.01 -7.55 -7.17
N TYR A 19 1.24 -7.25 -6.83
CA TYR A 19 2.08 -8.19 -6.08
C TYR A 19 1.47 -8.53 -4.72
N TRP A 20 0.92 -7.52 -4.05
CA TRP A 20 0.15 -7.74 -2.83
C TRP A 20 -1.02 -8.68 -3.09
N TYR A 21 -1.82 -8.45 -4.13
CA TYR A 21 -2.93 -9.34 -4.50
C TYR A 21 -2.49 -10.78 -4.79
N GLU A 22 -1.35 -11.00 -5.44
CA GLU A 22 -0.84 -12.33 -5.80
C GLU A 22 -0.42 -13.16 -4.57
N ILE A 23 0.01 -12.53 -3.49
CA ILE A 23 0.39 -13.21 -2.24
C ILE A 23 -0.79 -13.40 -1.27
N LEU A 24 -1.97 -12.84 -1.57
CA LEU A 24 -3.14 -13.00 -0.71
C LEU A 24 -3.73 -14.41 -0.80
N PRO A 25 -4.32 -14.92 0.30
CA PRO A 25 -5.16 -16.10 0.23
C PRO A 25 -6.32 -15.90 -0.75
N LYS A 26 -6.60 -16.93 -1.56
CA LYS A 26 -7.64 -16.89 -2.60
C LYS A 26 -8.99 -16.48 -2.00
N GLY A 27 -9.66 -15.53 -2.66
CA GLY A 27 -11.00 -15.07 -2.28
C GLY A 27 -11.05 -13.98 -1.20
N GLN A 28 -9.94 -13.63 -0.55
CA GLN A 28 -9.96 -12.58 0.49
C GLN A 28 -9.92 -11.15 -0.05
N PHE A 29 -9.53 -10.97 -1.32
CA PHE A 29 -9.34 -9.64 -1.89
C PHE A 29 -10.54 -8.68 -1.71
N PRO A 30 -11.80 -9.05 -2.04
CA PRO A 30 -12.94 -8.15 -1.87
C PRO A 30 -13.15 -7.71 -0.41
N MET A 31 -12.93 -8.62 0.54
CA MET A 31 -13.08 -8.32 1.97
C MET A 31 -11.98 -7.37 2.45
N LEU A 32 -10.72 -7.65 2.08
CA LEU A 32 -9.59 -6.81 2.46
C LEU A 32 -9.69 -5.40 1.87
N VAL A 33 -10.17 -5.27 0.63
CA VAL A 33 -10.45 -3.96 0.03
C VAL A 33 -11.42 -3.15 0.91
N LYS A 34 -12.50 -3.76 1.38
CA LYS A 34 -13.47 -3.09 2.26
C LYS A 34 -12.82 -2.66 3.58
N TYR A 35 -12.00 -3.51 4.20
CA TYR A 35 -11.30 -3.16 5.45
C TYR A 35 -10.25 -2.06 5.28
N CYS A 36 -9.51 -2.06 4.18
CA CYS A 36 -8.57 -0.99 3.85
C CYS A 36 -9.32 0.34 3.71
N ILE A 37 -10.42 0.38 2.94
CA ILE A 37 -11.24 1.58 2.80
C ILE A 37 -11.83 2.00 4.15
N GLN A 38 -12.39 1.07 4.91
CA GLN A 38 -12.99 1.35 6.22
C GLN A 38 -11.98 1.99 7.19
N SER A 39 -10.74 1.50 7.20
CA SER A 39 -9.67 2.05 8.04
C SER A 39 -9.23 3.42 7.52
N TYR A 40 -9.09 3.57 6.20
CA TYR A 40 -8.71 4.82 5.56
C TYR A 40 -9.70 5.95 5.85
N LEU A 41 -11.00 5.68 5.80
CA LEU A 41 -12.05 6.63 6.16
C LEU A 41 -12.00 7.07 7.64
N ARG A 42 -11.24 6.36 8.49
CA ARG A 42 -10.97 6.72 9.89
C ARG A 42 -9.59 7.35 10.08
N ASN A 43 -8.94 7.78 8.99
CA ASN A 43 -7.57 8.30 8.98
C ASN A 43 -6.55 7.31 9.55
N ASN A 44 -6.69 6.03 9.22
CA ASN A 44 -5.77 4.97 9.62
C ASN A 44 -5.57 3.96 8.48
N TYR A 45 -4.54 3.12 8.58
CA TYR A 45 -4.28 2.04 7.62
C TYR A 45 -4.62 0.68 8.24
N PHE A 46 -5.25 -0.19 7.45
CA PHE A 46 -5.56 -1.55 7.90
C PHE A 46 -4.24 -2.35 8.03
N PRO A 47 -3.96 -3.01 9.17
CA PRO A 47 -2.68 -3.65 9.44
C PRO A 47 -2.50 -4.95 8.65
N LEU A 48 -2.06 -4.84 7.39
CA LEU A 48 -1.90 -5.96 6.46
C LEU A 48 -0.88 -7.00 6.93
N GLN A 49 0.04 -6.65 7.84
CA GLN A 49 1.04 -7.57 8.39
C GLN A 49 0.40 -8.77 9.14
N SER A 50 -0.85 -8.61 9.59
CA SER A 50 -1.61 -9.69 10.23
C SER A 50 -2.13 -10.75 9.26
N ILE A 51 -2.13 -10.47 7.95
CA ILE A 51 -2.71 -11.31 6.90
C ILE A 51 -1.65 -11.84 5.94
N CYS A 52 -0.68 -11.00 5.57
CA CYS A 52 0.38 -11.35 4.64
C CYS A 52 1.76 -10.96 5.18
N ASP A 53 2.76 -11.79 4.89
CA ASP A 53 4.15 -11.52 5.25
C ASP A 53 4.76 -10.46 4.32
N ALA A 54 5.34 -9.42 4.92
CA ALA A 54 6.06 -8.37 4.22
C ALA A 54 7.29 -8.92 3.45
N ARG A 55 7.90 -10.00 3.93
CA ARG A 55 9.05 -10.63 3.25
C ARG A 55 8.66 -11.20 1.89
N THR A 56 7.57 -11.96 1.83
CA THR A 56 7.03 -12.51 0.58
C THR A 56 6.70 -11.40 -0.43
N LEU A 57 6.16 -10.27 0.03
CA LEU A 57 5.91 -9.13 -0.86
C LEU A 57 7.22 -8.54 -1.42
N LYS A 58 8.23 -8.34 -0.57
CA LYS A 58 9.55 -7.82 -0.98
C LYS A 58 10.22 -8.76 -2.00
N GLU A 59 10.11 -10.07 -1.82
CA GLU A 59 10.60 -11.08 -2.79
C GLU A 59 9.88 -10.99 -4.14
N GLN A 60 8.54 -10.91 -4.13
CA GLN A 60 7.75 -10.76 -5.37
C GLN A 60 8.12 -9.49 -6.14
N ILE A 61 8.39 -8.38 -5.45
CA ILE A 61 8.83 -7.14 -6.08
C ILE A 61 10.17 -7.32 -6.82
N GLN A 62 11.09 -8.13 -6.28
CA GLN A 62 12.43 -8.33 -6.84
C GLN A 62 12.45 -9.28 -8.04
N LEU A 63 11.58 -10.28 -8.07
CA LEU A 63 11.52 -11.32 -9.11
C LEU A 63 11.14 -10.81 -10.51
N ARG A 64 10.81 -9.52 -10.67
CA ARG A 64 10.51 -8.82 -11.96
C ARG A 64 9.82 -9.72 -12.99
N SER A 65 8.59 -10.10 -12.71
CA SER A 65 7.78 -10.94 -13.62
C SER A 65 7.13 -10.13 -14.74
N GLU A 66 6.84 -10.81 -15.84
CA GLU A 66 6.02 -10.28 -16.94
C GLU A 66 4.56 -10.17 -16.49
N TYR A 67 3.89 -9.06 -16.82
CA TYR A 67 2.63 -8.66 -16.19
C TYR A 67 1.42 -8.90 -17.10
N VAL A 68 0.46 -9.72 -16.64
CA VAL A 68 -0.84 -9.91 -17.31
C VAL A 68 -1.92 -9.09 -16.60
N PRO A 69 -2.41 -7.96 -17.14
CA PRO A 69 -3.39 -7.12 -16.44
C PRO A 69 -4.57 -7.91 -15.88
N THR A 70 -4.96 -7.62 -14.64
CA THR A 70 -5.97 -8.42 -13.92
C THR A 70 -7.08 -7.51 -13.40
N GLN A 71 -8.32 -7.93 -13.55
CA GLN A 71 -9.49 -7.25 -12.98
C GLN A 71 -10.14 -8.12 -11.91
N ARG A 72 -10.45 -7.52 -10.75
CA ARG A 72 -11.19 -8.16 -9.67
C ARG A 72 -12.39 -7.33 -9.27
N ASN A 73 -13.54 -7.99 -9.19
CA ASN A 73 -14.79 -7.33 -8.82
C ASN A 73 -14.93 -7.31 -7.31
N VAL A 74 -15.31 -6.16 -6.78
CA VAL A 74 -15.66 -5.96 -5.37
C VAL A 74 -17.09 -5.42 -5.32
N THR A 75 -17.96 -6.12 -4.61
CA THR A 75 -19.37 -5.75 -4.46
C THR A 75 -19.58 -5.08 -3.12
N PHE A 76 -20.15 -3.88 -3.16
CA PHE A 76 -20.51 -3.08 -2.00
C PHE A 76 -22.02 -3.07 -1.82
N THR A 77 -22.46 -3.35 -0.60
CA THR A 77 -23.87 -3.36 -0.19
C THR A 77 -24.09 -2.30 0.89
N PRO A 78 -25.35 -1.86 1.13
CA PRO A 78 -25.63 -0.92 2.22
C PRO A 78 -25.16 -1.38 3.61
N GLU A 79 -24.98 -2.69 3.80
CA GLU A 79 -24.44 -3.28 5.04
C GLU A 79 -22.97 -2.91 5.30
N ASP A 80 -22.21 -2.53 4.26
CA ASP A 80 -20.84 -2.02 4.41
C ASP A 80 -20.80 -0.59 4.99
N GLY A 81 -21.97 0.02 5.24
CA GLY A 81 -22.11 1.26 6.00
C GLY A 81 -21.34 2.44 5.39
N PRO A 82 -20.42 3.09 6.13
CA PRO A 82 -19.65 4.23 5.62
C PRO A 82 -18.87 3.94 4.34
N VAL A 83 -18.39 2.69 4.16
CA VAL A 83 -17.66 2.29 2.94
C VAL A 83 -18.58 2.36 1.74
N TYR A 84 -19.82 1.87 1.86
CA TYR A 84 -20.81 1.95 0.79
C TYR A 84 -21.19 3.39 0.45
N GLN A 85 -21.39 4.24 1.47
CA GLN A 85 -21.70 5.66 1.25
C GLN A 85 -20.56 6.38 0.53
N TRP A 86 -19.31 6.11 0.92
CA TRP A 86 -18.14 6.66 0.25
C TRP A 86 -18.07 6.22 -1.21
N ILE A 87 -18.15 4.92 -1.50
CA ILE A 87 -18.15 4.39 -2.88
C ILE A 87 -19.28 5.00 -3.72
N LYS A 88 -20.47 5.13 -3.12
CA LYS A 88 -21.64 5.70 -3.79
C LYS A 88 -21.45 7.18 -4.12
N SER A 89 -20.76 7.93 -3.26
CA SER A 89 -20.47 9.35 -3.46
C SER A 89 -19.44 9.62 -4.57
N LEU A 90 -18.57 8.64 -4.84
CA LEU A 90 -17.61 8.71 -5.94
C LEU A 90 -18.29 8.56 -7.30
N GLU A 91 -17.82 9.34 -8.26
CA GLU A 91 -18.17 9.19 -9.67
C GLU A 91 -17.69 7.83 -10.21
N SER A 92 -18.54 7.18 -11.01
CA SER A 92 -18.32 5.79 -11.43
C SER A 92 -17.00 5.56 -12.16
N GLY A 93 -16.51 6.56 -12.93
CA GLY A 93 -15.24 6.47 -13.65
C GLY A 93 -14.00 6.47 -12.74
N TYR A 94 -14.12 7.00 -11.52
CA TYR A 94 -12.99 7.15 -10.59
C TYR A 94 -12.96 6.11 -9.48
N ARG A 95 -14.04 5.35 -9.26
CA ARG A 95 -14.13 4.35 -8.17
C ARG A 95 -12.96 3.37 -8.13
N SER A 96 -12.58 2.81 -9.28
CA SER A 96 -11.46 1.86 -9.37
C SER A 96 -10.13 2.53 -8.98
N GLU A 97 -9.92 3.77 -9.44
CA GLU A 97 -8.69 4.51 -9.16
C GLU A 97 -8.56 4.88 -7.68
N GLU A 98 -9.62 5.41 -7.08
CA GLU A 98 -9.66 5.75 -5.65
C GLU A 98 -9.41 4.52 -4.76
N ILE A 99 -10.02 3.37 -5.11
CA ILE A 99 -9.75 2.12 -4.40
C ILE A 99 -8.27 1.74 -4.51
N LYS A 100 -7.68 1.80 -5.71
CA LYS A 100 -6.27 1.45 -5.92
C LYS A 100 -5.32 2.38 -5.17
N ASN A 101 -5.64 3.67 -5.08
CA ASN A 101 -4.86 4.63 -4.31
C ASN A 101 -4.82 4.26 -2.82
N ILE A 102 -5.98 3.99 -2.22
CA ILE A 102 -6.07 3.53 -0.81
C ILE A 102 -5.28 2.24 -0.60
N LEU A 103 -5.41 1.26 -1.51
CA LEU A 103 -4.69 0.00 -1.40
C LEU A 103 -3.17 0.20 -1.48
N LYS A 104 -2.72 1.04 -2.43
CA LYS A 104 -1.30 1.36 -2.61
C LYS A 104 -0.73 2.00 -1.34
N GLU A 105 -1.40 3.01 -0.80
CA GLU A 105 -0.96 3.65 0.45
C GLU A 105 -0.95 2.66 1.61
N THR A 106 -2.02 1.88 1.78
CA THR A 106 -2.10 0.89 2.85
C THR A 106 -0.94 -0.11 2.77
N VAL A 107 -0.64 -0.64 1.59
CA VAL A 107 0.50 -1.56 1.38
C VAL A 107 1.82 -0.90 1.72
N ILE A 108 2.06 0.35 1.27
CA ILE A 108 3.29 1.08 1.58
C ILE A 108 3.42 1.29 3.09
N HIS A 109 2.39 1.82 3.75
CA HIS A 109 2.44 2.19 5.16
C HIS A 109 2.51 1.00 6.11
N THR A 110 2.05 -0.18 5.70
CA THR A 110 1.98 -1.35 6.59
C THR A 110 3.01 -2.42 6.23
N LEU A 111 3.21 -2.73 4.96
CA LEU A 111 4.10 -3.84 4.57
C LEU A 111 5.51 -3.38 4.21
N LEU A 112 5.68 -2.13 3.79
CA LEU A 112 6.97 -1.62 3.31
C LEU A 112 7.65 -0.65 4.29
N ASN A 113 6.88 0.11 5.06
CA ASN A 113 7.43 0.96 6.11
C ASN A 113 7.72 0.13 7.36
N ASP A 114 8.99 0.02 7.75
CA ASP A 114 9.47 -0.73 8.92
C ASP A 114 9.13 -0.04 10.27
N GLN A 115 8.19 0.91 10.30
CA GLN A 115 7.76 1.56 11.54
C GLN A 115 6.80 0.64 12.30
N PRO A 116 7.09 0.27 13.56
CA PRO A 116 6.16 -0.47 14.38
C PRO A 116 4.92 0.40 14.65
N MET A 117 3.83 0.14 13.93
CA MET A 117 2.53 0.83 14.05
C MET A 117 1.83 0.58 15.39
N TYR A 118 2.40 -0.26 16.25
CA TYR A 118 1.99 -0.34 17.63
C TYR A 118 2.92 0.56 18.45
N PRO A 119 2.43 1.66 19.04
CA PRO A 119 3.15 2.22 20.18
C PRO A 119 3.36 1.06 21.16
N PRO A 120 4.55 0.88 21.74
CA PRO A 120 4.72 -0.05 22.83
C PRO A 120 3.61 0.27 23.81
N ARG A 121 2.65 -0.65 23.98
CA ARG A 121 1.81 -0.57 25.16
C ARG A 121 2.82 -0.68 26.29
N HIS A 122 3.13 0.44 26.93
CA HIS A 122 3.60 0.43 28.30
C HIS A 122 2.48 -0.25 29.06
N ILE A 123 2.49 -1.59 29.07
CA ILE A 123 1.81 -2.40 30.06
C ILE A 123 2.35 -1.79 31.34
N GLY A 124 1.47 -1.01 31.97
CA GLY A 124 1.76 -0.36 33.22
C GLY A 124 2.33 -1.43 34.12
N GLN A 125 3.54 -1.19 34.60
CA GLN A 125 3.91 -1.67 35.92
C GLN A 125 2.89 -1.08 36.88
N ALA A 126 1.75 -1.74 37.01
CA ALA A 126 0.94 -1.64 38.20
C ALA A 126 1.82 -2.21 39.32
N SER A 127 2.48 -1.30 40.05
CA SER A 127 3.15 -1.61 41.30
C SER A 127 2.09 -2.10 42.28
N PHE A 128 1.94 -3.41 42.37
CA PHE A 128 1.29 -4.06 43.51
C PHE A 128 2.38 -4.48 44.49
N GLY A 129 2.37 -3.85 45.67
CA GLY A 129 3.23 -4.19 46.81
C GLY A 129 3.14 -3.12 47.90
N THR A 130 2.02 -3.00 48.62
CA THR A 130 1.79 -3.45 50.01
C THR A 130 2.73 -2.90 51.10
N GLY A 131 2.18 -2.02 51.95
CA GLY A 131 2.50 -1.81 53.39
C GLY A 131 3.75 -0.97 53.69
N VAL A 132 3.90 -0.16 54.74
CA VAL A 132 3.26 0.05 56.06
C VAL A 132 3.85 1.40 56.59
N GLU A 133 3.07 2.44 56.91
CA GLU A 133 2.79 3.03 58.26
C GLU A 133 2.89 4.59 58.22
N PRO A 134 2.35 5.32 59.22
CA PRO A 134 1.90 6.72 59.13
C PRO A 134 2.80 7.72 59.88
N GLY A 135 2.62 9.03 59.61
CA GLY A 135 3.00 10.06 60.58
C GLY A 135 3.40 11.43 59.98
N TYR A 136 2.78 12.48 60.55
CA TYR A 136 3.19 13.89 60.56
C TYR A 136 3.08 14.66 59.22
N ALA A 137 2.07 15.52 59.06
CA ALA A 137 1.95 16.90 59.57
C ALA A 137 2.74 17.93 58.73
N GLN A 138 1.96 18.81 58.09
CA GLN A 138 2.22 20.21 57.69
C GLN A 138 3.55 20.58 57.00
N HIS A 139 3.48 21.28 55.87
CA HIS A 139 3.95 22.67 55.77
C HIS A 139 3.49 23.32 54.45
N PHE A 140 2.92 24.51 54.60
CA PHE A 140 2.66 25.52 53.57
C PHE A 140 3.95 25.89 52.81
N ALA A 141 3.84 26.12 51.49
CA ALA A 141 4.55 27.19 50.79
C ALA A 141 3.99 27.35 49.36
N GLU A 142 3.08 28.30 49.24
CA GLU A 142 2.75 29.02 48.02
C GLU A 142 3.92 29.95 47.70
N GLU A 143 4.57 29.86 46.54
CA GLU A 143 5.02 31.06 45.84
C GLU A 143 5.33 30.83 44.36
N GLN A 144 5.01 31.88 43.61
CA GLN A 144 5.01 32.02 42.17
C GLN A 144 6.42 32.20 41.63
N GLN A 145 6.72 31.60 40.46
CA GLN A 145 7.71 32.19 39.56
C GLN A 145 7.36 31.93 38.09
N LYS A 146 6.75 32.95 37.47
CA LYS A 146 6.69 33.15 36.02
C LYS A 146 8.12 33.46 35.52
N VAL A 147 8.65 32.68 34.57
CA VAL A 147 9.42 33.24 33.43
C VAL A 147 9.47 32.28 32.22
N THR A 148 8.92 32.75 31.09
CA THR A 148 9.28 32.50 29.67
C THR A 148 9.47 31.08 29.10
N PRO A 149 8.67 30.67 28.08
CA PRO A 149 9.04 29.58 27.18
C PRO A 149 10.06 30.08 26.15
N LEU A 150 11.28 29.53 26.21
CA LEU A 150 12.35 29.83 25.26
C LEU A 150 12.13 29.01 23.98
N LEU A 151 11.54 29.65 22.98
CA LEU A 151 11.54 29.19 21.58
C LEU A 151 13.00 29.10 21.08
N LYS A 152 13.60 27.91 21.16
CA LYS A 152 14.71 27.55 20.28
C LYS A 152 14.18 26.74 19.11
N ARG A 153 13.94 27.49 18.05
CA ARG A 153 13.79 27.05 16.66
C ARG A 153 15.15 26.53 16.20
N ASP A 154 15.40 25.24 16.41
CA ASP A 154 16.47 24.56 15.69
C ASP A 154 15.95 24.17 14.31
N HIS A 155 16.49 24.88 13.31
CA HIS A 155 16.46 24.49 11.92
C HIS A 155 17.17 23.15 11.78
N VAL A 156 16.41 22.07 11.67
CA VAL A 156 16.89 20.85 11.01
C VAL A 156 16.52 20.98 9.53
N MET A 157 17.48 21.47 8.75
CA MET A 157 17.52 21.19 7.32
C MET A 157 17.82 19.70 7.17
N MET A 158 16.77 18.89 6.96
CA MET A 158 16.94 17.55 6.43
C MET A 158 16.49 17.57 4.98
N GLU A 159 17.43 17.95 4.13
CA GLU A 159 17.40 17.69 2.70
C GLU A 159 17.72 16.20 2.50
N GLU A 160 16.77 15.31 2.79
CA GLU A 160 16.85 13.93 2.33
C GLU A 160 16.10 13.81 1.02
N SER A 161 16.85 14.12 -0.03
CA SER A 161 16.58 13.73 -1.41
C SER A 161 16.19 12.25 -1.45
N TYR A 162 14.90 11.98 -1.65
CA TYR A 162 14.42 10.63 -1.99
C TYR A 162 15.26 10.07 -3.14
N PRO A 163 15.83 8.86 -3.03
CA PRO A 163 16.49 8.23 -4.15
C PRO A 163 15.43 7.99 -5.23
N THR A 164 15.59 8.73 -6.32
CA THR A 164 14.80 8.64 -7.54
C THR A 164 15.02 7.26 -8.16
N TRP A 165 14.13 6.31 -7.88
CA TRP A 165 14.17 4.93 -8.41
C TRP A 165 13.92 4.83 -9.93
N ASP A 166 13.85 5.96 -10.64
CA ASP A 166 13.65 6.05 -12.09
C ASP A 166 14.95 5.99 -12.94
N LYS A 167 16.15 6.12 -12.34
CA LYS A 167 17.40 6.27 -13.11
C LYS A 167 18.21 5.00 -13.41
N LEU A 168 17.65 3.81 -13.21
CA LEU A 168 18.32 2.55 -13.56
C LEU A 168 17.94 2.00 -14.96
N ALA A 169 17.32 2.82 -15.81
CA ALA A 169 16.82 2.42 -17.13
C ALA A 169 17.63 3.00 -18.31
N THR A 170 18.76 3.68 -18.08
CA THR A 170 19.45 4.43 -19.15
C THR A 170 20.97 4.37 -19.06
N GLN A 171 21.52 3.19 -18.76
CA GLN A 171 22.96 2.98 -18.86
C GLN A 171 23.32 1.51 -19.08
N SER A 172 23.00 1.00 -20.27
CA SER A 172 23.63 -0.16 -20.93
C SER A 172 23.09 -0.18 -22.36
N GLN A 173 23.82 -0.18 -23.46
CA GLN A 173 25.25 -0.02 -23.75
C GLN A 173 25.26 0.04 -25.29
N GLU A 174 25.52 1.21 -25.88
CA GLU A 174 25.95 1.31 -27.27
C GLU A 174 27.43 0.89 -27.36
N HIS A 175 27.85 0.43 -28.55
CA HIS A 175 29.17 -0.07 -28.98
C HIS A 175 29.49 -1.55 -28.78
N HIS A 176 29.22 -2.36 -29.81
CA HIS A 176 30.31 -3.01 -30.54
C HIS A 176 29.93 -3.31 -32.00
N ASP A 177 30.82 -2.90 -32.89
CA ASP A 177 30.71 -2.96 -34.35
C ASP A 177 31.13 -4.33 -34.92
N GLU A 178 30.49 -4.65 -36.04
CA GLU A 178 30.86 -5.44 -37.22
C GLU A 178 31.75 -6.71 -37.13
N THR A 179 31.19 -7.84 -37.60
CA THR A 179 31.79 -8.59 -38.72
C THR A 179 30.72 -9.41 -39.48
N GLU A 180 30.62 -9.16 -40.77
CA GLU A 180 29.79 -9.85 -41.76
C GLU A 180 30.10 -11.34 -41.92
N VAL A 181 29.08 -12.21 -41.95
CA VAL A 181 29.02 -13.33 -42.91
C VAL A 181 27.58 -13.53 -43.40
N LYS A 182 27.31 -12.86 -44.52
CA LYS A 182 26.42 -13.19 -45.64
C LYS A 182 25.75 -14.59 -45.62
N ARG A 183 24.42 -14.64 -45.53
CA ARG A 183 23.51 -15.54 -46.28
C ARG A 183 22.09 -14.94 -46.31
N GLU A 184 21.62 -14.67 -47.51
CA GLU A 184 20.35 -14.03 -47.88
C GLU A 184 19.30 -15.09 -48.31
N PRO A 185 18.05 -14.75 -48.70
CA PRO A 185 16.85 -15.01 -47.89
C PRO A 185 15.81 -15.91 -48.61
N ALA A 186 14.76 -16.33 -47.89
CA ALA A 186 13.57 -16.90 -48.53
C ALA A 186 12.26 -16.48 -47.82
N ASN A 187 11.48 -15.69 -48.56
CA ASN A 187 10.03 -15.52 -48.57
C ASN A 187 9.29 -14.95 -47.35
N ALA A 188 9.03 -13.64 -47.46
CA ALA A 188 7.74 -13.06 -47.14
C ALA A 188 6.65 -13.57 -48.09
N GLN A 189 5.44 -13.84 -47.58
CA GLN A 189 4.12 -13.45 -48.13
C GLN A 189 2.98 -14.29 -47.52
N GLY A 190 1.85 -13.63 -47.23
CA GLY A 190 0.54 -14.20 -47.52
C GLY A 190 -0.38 -14.48 -46.34
N PHE A 191 -1.28 -13.53 -46.07
CA PHE A 191 -2.59 -13.78 -45.47
C PHE A 191 -3.34 -14.90 -46.23
N SER A 192 -4.04 -15.78 -45.52
CA SER A 192 -5.20 -16.50 -46.07
C SER A 192 -6.22 -16.81 -44.98
N HIS A 193 -7.35 -16.11 -45.05
CA HIS A 193 -8.61 -16.47 -44.42
C HIS A 193 -9.23 -17.63 -45.21
N LEU A 194 -9.53 -18.76 -44.59
CA LEU A 194 -10.54 -19.68 -45.11
C LEU A 194 -11.46 -20.16 -43.99
N VAL A 195 -12.70 -19.72 -44.14
CA VAL A 195 -13.91 -20.12 -43.43
C VAL A 195 -14.32 -21.48 -43.98
N ASN A 196 -14.40 -22.51 -43.13
CA ASN A 196 -15.07 -23.76 -43.52
C ASN A 196 -16.57 -23.63 -43.28
N TYR A 197 -17.32 -23.46 -44.37
CA TYR A 197 -18.73 -23.82 -44.46
C TYR A 197 -18.83 -25.27 -44.96
N LEU A 198 -19.85 -25.97 -44.46
CA LEU A 198 -20.40 -27.27 -44.90
C LEU A 198 -19.80 -28.53 -44.25
N GLY A 199 -20.58 -29.04 -43.31
CA GLY A 199 -20.80 -30.45 -43.00
C GLY A 199 -22.23 -30.59 -42.50
#